data_AF-A0A3S2TUE6-F1
#
_entry.id   AF-A0A3S2TUE6-F1
#
_cell.length_a   1.000
_cell.length_b   1.000
_cell.length_c   1.000
_cell.angle_alpha   90.00
_cell.angle_beta   90.00
_cell.angle_gamma   90.00
#
_symmetry.space_group_name_H-M   'P 1'
#
loop_
_entity.id
_entity.type
_entity.pdbx_description
1 polymer ?
#
loop_
_entity_poly.entity_id
_entity_poly.type
_entity_poly.pdbx_seq_one_letter_code
_entity_poly.pdbx_strand_id
1 'polypeptide(L)'
;MAATSWLLLLWRCPLLLLLPLTSRFLSQSASTTTFPKDLEPLAVVGSEHSYKYPGFQGLLQDNDTLRLGLDFQRMLRINHMLYIAARDHVFAVNLTTASEDFVPQLKLTWKSKDVGKCTVRGKNSDECYNYVKVLVPRNDETLFACGTNAFNPTCRN
;
A
#
# COMPACT_ATOMS: atom_id res chain seq x y z
N MET A 1 57.39 -62.32 -19.30
CA MET A 1 57.95 -62.54 -20.65
C MET A 1 57.72 -61.23 -21.40
N ALA A 2 58.72 -60.34 -21.49
CA ALA A 2 59.70 -60.24 -22.59
C ALA A 2 58.97 -60.13 -23.96
N ALA A 3 59.19 -59.16 -24.83
CA ALA A 3 60.23 -58.15 -24.96
C ALA A 3 59.81 -57.08 -26.00
N THR A 4 60.38 -55.87 -25.86
CA THR A 4 60.93 -54.96 -26.91
C THR A 4 60.20 -54.78 -28.25
N SER A 5 59.77 -53.59 -28.69
CA SER A 5 60.44 -52.28 -28.86
C SER A 5 61.06 -52.05 -30.25
N TRP A 6 61.11 -50.76 -30.64
CA TRP A 6 61.97 -50.13 -31.68
C TRP A 6 61.47 -50.35 -33.14
N LEU A 7 61.34 -49.39 -34.07
CA LEU A 7 61.73 -47.99 -34.28
C LEU A 7 60.68 -47.39 -35.25
N LEU A 8 60.10 -46.23 -34.99
CA LEU A 8 60.61 -44.89 -35.31
C LEU A 8 61.02 -44.66 -36.77
N LEU A 9 60.61 -43.47 -37.21
CA LEU A 9 61.15 -42.62 -38.27
C LEU A 9 60.48 -42.78 -39.65
N LEU A 10 59.48 -41.93 -39.92
CA LEU A 10 59.64 -40.53 -40.36
C LEU A 10 59.86 -40.46 -41.86
N TRP A 11 58.83 -40.04 -42.60
CA TRP A 11 58.99 -38.91 -43.51
C TRP A 11 57.64 -38.34 -43.97
N ARG A 12 57.38 -37.11 -43.48
CA ARG A 12 56.76 -35.95 -44.14
C ARG A 12 55.76 -36.26 -45.27
N CYS A 13 54.48 -35.94 -45.05
CA CYS A 13 53.54 -35.66 -46.13
C CYS A 13 52.96 -34.24 -45.95
N PRO A 14 53.12 -33.33 -46.94
CA PRO A 14 52.70 -31.93 -46.84
C PRO A 14 51.25 -31.70 -47.28
N LEU A 15 50.58 -30.83 -46.53
CA LEU A 15 49.50 -29.89 -46.87
C LEU A 15 48.63 -30.14 -48.13
N LEU A 16 47.34 -30.44 -47.92
CA LEU A 16 46.22 -29.72 -48.56
C LEU A 16 44.85 -30.06 -47.91
N LEU A 17 44.41 -29.12 -47.06
CA LEU A 17 43.05 -28.63 -46.82
C LEU A 17 41.83 -29.58 -46.94
N LEU A 18 41.29 -29.98 -45.78
CA LEU A 18 39.86 -30.19 -45.55
C LEU A 18 39.53 -29.63 -44.15
N LEU A 19 38.85 -28.47 -44.09
CA LEU A 19 38.41 -27.81 -42.86
C LEU A 19 37.15 -28.51 -42.30
N PRO A 20 37.15 -29.03 -41.06
CA PRO A 20 35.89 -29.25 -40.36
C PRO A 20 35.47 -27.94 -39.70
N LEU A 21 34.29 -27.45 -40.05
CA LEU A 21 33.61 -26.33 -39.39
C LEU A 21 33.26 -26.73 -37.95
N THR A 22 34.21 -26.66 -37.01
CA THR A 22 33.86 -26.72 -35.58
C THR A 22 33.44 -25.32 -35.17
N SER A 23 32.15 -25.03 -35.29
CA SER A 23 31.50 -23.92 -34.61
C SER A 23 31.92 -23.94 -33.14
N ARG A 24 32.79 -23.02 -32.74
CA ARG A 24 32.91 -22.64 -31.33
C ARG A 24 31.64 -21.88 -31.01
N PHE A 25 30.61 -22.59 -30.57
CA PHE A 25 29.56 -21.98 -29.79
C PHE A 25 30.23 -21.37 -28.56
N LEU A 26 30.49 -20.06 -28.61
CA LEU A 26 30.55 -19.25 -27.41
C LEU A 26 29.20 -19.46 -26.75
N SER A 27 29.16 -20.33 -25.74
CA SER A 27 28.07 -20.39 -24.79
C SER A 27 28.01 -19.02 -24.13
N GLN A 28 27.29 -18.11 -24.75
CA GLN A 28 26.93 -16.84 -24.17
C GLN A 28 26.00 -17.22 -23.02
N SER A 29 26.57 -17.29 -21.82
CA SER A 29 25.81 -17.46 -20.60
C SER A 29 24.88 -16.26 -20.52
N ALA A 30 23.63 -16.45 -20.95
CA ALA A 30 22.57 -15.51 -20.71
C ALA A 30 22.54 -15.30 -19.20
N SER A 31 23.00 -14.14 -18.73
CA SER A 31 22.85 -13.72 -17.36
C SER A 31 21.35 -13.57 -17.13
N THR A 32 20.72 -14.60 -16.57
CA THR A 32 19.37 -14.52 -16.04
C THR A 32 19.43 -13.50 -14.90
N THR A 33 19.03 -12.26 -15.16
CA THR A 33 18.89 -11.26 -14.12
C THR A 33 17.70 -11.65 -13.26
N THR A 34 17.95 -12.32 -12.14
CA THR A 34 16.95 -12.59 -11.10
C THR A 34 16.33 -11.26 -10.66
N PHE A 35 15.02 -11.28 -10.36
CA PHE A 35 14.31 -10.11 -9.86
C PHE A 35 15.10 -9.42 -8.73
N PRO A 36 15.28 -8.09 -8.77
CA PRO A 36 16.10 -7.37 -7.78
C PRO A 36 15.60 -7.62 -6.35
N LYS A 37 16.54 -7.75 -5.41
CA LYS A 37 16.22 -7.76 -3.99
C LYS A 37 15.98 -6.34 -3.50
N ASP A 38 15.10 -6.19 -2.52
CA ASP A 38 14.88 -4.92 -1.84
C ASP A 38 16.17 -4.45 -1.15
N LEU A 39 16.35 -3.13 -1.10
CA LEU A 39 17.48 -2.49 -0.42
C LEU A 39 17.21 -2.41 1.08
N GLU A 40 18.28 -2.48 1.88
CA GLU A 40 18.20 -2.26 3.32
C GLU A 40 18.02 -0.76 3.66
N PRO A 41 17.20 -0.41 4.67
CA PRO A 41 17.00 0.97 5.08
C PRO A 41 18.24 1.56 5.76
N LEU A 42 18.51 2.86 5.54
CA LEU A 42 19.63 3.57 6.18
C LEU A 42 19.43 3.78 7.69
N ALA A 43 18.17 3.91 8.13
CA ALA A 43 17.80 4.11 9.52
C ALA A 43 16.42 3.50 9.78
N VAL A 44 16.26 2.90 10.96
CA VAL A 44 15.00 2.29 11.40
C VAL A 44 14.59 2.93 12.71
N VAL A 45 13.36 3.44 12.75
CA VAL A 45 12.72 3.91 13.98
C VAL A 45 11.90 2.76 14.55
N GLY A 46 12.32 2.24 15.69
CA GLY A 46 11.62 1.16 16.39
C GLY A 46 10.33 1.62 17.09
N SER A 47 9.55 0.64 17.55
CA SER A 47 8.31 0.86 18.32
C SER A 47 8.51 1.76 19.53
N GLU A 48 9.62 1.58 20.26
CA GLU A 48 10.04 2.33 21.46
C GLU A 48 10.14 3.85 21.25
N HIS A 49 10.26 4.29 20.00
CA HIS A 49 10.28 5.70 19.65
C HIS A 49 8.99 6.12 18.95
N SER A 50 8.45 5.27 18.08
CA SER A 50 7.26 5.62 17.30
C SER A 50 6.00 5.77 18.16
N TYR A 51 5.88 5.07 19.30
CA TYR A 51 4.70 5.17 20.16
C TYR A 51 4.52 6.56 20.77
N LYS A 52 5.59 7.38 20.82
CA LYS A 52 5.57 8.73 21.41
C LYS A 52 4.95 9.76 20.47
N TYR A 53 4.76 9.45 19.20
CA TYR A 53 4.11 10.38 18.28
C TYR A 53 2.62 10.50 18.60
N PRO A 54 2.07 11.73 18.60
CA PRO A 54 0.65 11.94 18.85
C PRO A 54 -0.18 11.25 17.76
N GLY A 55 -1.18 10.50 18.17
CA GLY A 55 -2.04 9.73 17.29
C GLY A 55 -3.50 10.10 17.47
N PHE A 56 -4.24 10.19 16.36
CA PHE A 56 -5.68 10.33 16.41
C PHE A 56 -6.34 9.00 16.77
N GLN A 57 -7.04 8.94 17.91
CA GLN A 57 -7.73 7.72 18.35
C GLN A 57 -9.24 7.73 18.06
N GLY A 58 -9.76 8.72 17.34
CA GLY A 58 -11.20 8.88 17.15
C GLY A 58 -11.89 9.44 18.39
N LEU A 59 -13.16 9.07 18.59
CA LEU A 59 -13.90 9.40 19.79
C LEU A 59 -14.10 8.17 20.67
N LEU A 60 -13.36 8.12 21.76
CA LEU A 60 -13.51 7.08 22.77
C LEU A 60 -14.84 7.16 23.54
N GLN A 61 -15.64 8.22 23.36
CA GLN A 61 -16.95 8.35 24.00
C GLN A 61 -18.12 7.86 23.14
N ASP A 62 -17.91 7.57 21.85
CA ASP A 62 -18.97 7.06 20.97
C ASP A 62 -19.03 5.52 21.04
N ASN A 63 -20.15 4.98 21.50
CA ASN A 63 -20.32 3.54 21.72
C ASN A 63 -20.10 2.71 20.45
N ASP A 64 -20.52 3.22 19.29
CA ASP A 64 -20.34 2.51 18.02
C ASP A 64 -18.85 2.48 17.64
N THR A 65 -18.16 3.62 17.78
CA THR A 65 -16.72 3.74 17.52
C THR A 65 -15.88 2.88 18.46
N LEU A 66 -16.24 2.81 19.74
CA LEU A 66 -15.60 1.92 20.71
C LEU A 66 -15.74 0.44 20.33
N ARG A 67 -16.90 0.04 19.82
CA ARG A 67 -17.22 -1.36 19.51
C ARG A 67 -16.73 -1.79 18.13
N LEU A 68 -16.89 -0.94 17.13
CA LEU A 68 -16.65 -1.24 15.72
C LEU A 68 -15.36 -0.63 15.19
N GLY A 69 -14.70 0.24 15.95
CA GLY A 69 -13.59 1.05 15.48
C GLY A 69 -14.05 2.31 14.73
N LEU A 70 -13.08 3.16 14.40
CA LEU A 70 -13.30 4.40 13.68
C LEU A 70 -13.63 4.18 12.19
N ASP A 71 -13.02 3.15 11.60
CA ASP A 71 -13.03 2.89 10.16
C ASP A 71 -12.69 4.13 9.33
N PHE A 72 -11.44 4.55 9.53
CA PHE A 72 -10.80 5.59 8.75
C PHE A 72 -10.95 5.34 7.23
N GLN A 73 -11.30 6.39 6.50
CA GLN A 73 -11.47 6.34 5.04
C GLN A 73 -10.43 7.18 4.31
N ARG A 74 -10.28 8.46 4.69
CA ARG A 74 -9.30 9.37 4.09
C ARG A 74 -9.05 10.61 4.96
N MET A 75 -7.94 11.28 4.68
CA MET A 75 -7.63 12.61 5.23
C MET A 75 -7.56 13.65 4.13
N LEU A 76 -7.91 14.90 4.45
CA LEU A 76 -7.76 16.06 3.59
C LEU A 76 -7.23 17.21 4.42
N ARG A 77 -6.12 17.82 4.01
CA ARG A 77 -5.61 19.03 4.64
C ARG A 77 -5.99 20.25 3.81
N ILE A 78 -6.59 21.25 4.46
CA ILE A 78 -6.84 22.58 3.88
C ILE A 78 -6.29 23.61 4.86
N ASN A 79 -5.29 24.37 4.42
CA ASN A 79 -4.57 25.32 5.27
C ASN A 79 -4.01 24.62 6.54
N HIS A 80 -4.49 25.06 7.71
CA HIS A 80 -4.12 24.53 9.02
C HIS A 80 -5.11 23.48 9.55
N MET A 81 -6.17 23.17 8.81
CA MET A 81 -7.17 22.18 9.21
C MET A 81 -6.89 20.84 8.54
N LEU A 82 -6.87 19.77 9.34
CA LEU A 82 -6.91 18.40 8.87
C LEU A 82 -8.32 17.85 9.07
N TYR A 83 -8.95 17.44 7.97
CA TYR A 83 -10.22 16.74 7.97
C TYR A 83 -10.00 15.24 7.86
N ILE A 84 -10.69 14.47 8.68
CA ILE A 84 -10.57 13.01 8.75
C ILE A 84 -11.95 12.41 8.52
N ALA A 85 -12.13 11.74 7.39
CA ALA A 85 -13.36 11.05 7.03
C ALA A 85 -13.32 9.60 7.53
N ALA A 86 -14.41 9.16 8.14
CA ALA A 86 -14.52 7.88 8.83
C ALA A 86 -15.92 7.27 8.61
N ARG A 87 -16.24 6.16 9.31
CA ARG A 87 -17.62 5.68 9.42
C ARG A 87 -18.45 6.72 10.18
N ASP A 88 -19.57 7.10 9.60
CA ASP A 88 -20.59 8.01 10.11
C ASP A 88 -20.09 9.41 10.51
N HIS A 89 -18.81 9.71 10.34
CA HIS A 89 -18.19 10.90 10.91
C HIS A 89 -17.20 11.58 9.97
N VAL A 90 -17.13 12.89 10.09
CA VAL A 90 -16.00 13.70 9.61
C VAL A 90 -15.50 14.54 10.77
N PHE A 91 -14.21 14.45 11.08
CA PHE A 91 -13.54 15.21 12.13
C PHE A 91 -12.74 16.35 11.51
N ALA A 92 -12.61 17.47 12.22
CA ALA A 92 -11.68 18.53 11.86
C ALA A 92 -10.74 18.82 13.05
N VAL A 93 -9.44 18.82 12.76
CA VAL A 93 -8.37 19.07 13.72
C VAL A 93 -7.57 20.26 13.24
N ASN A 94 -7.38 21.27 14.08
CA ASN A 94 -6.45 22.35 13.77
C ASN A 94 -5.01 21.93 14.13
N LEU A 95 -4.17 21.86 13.11
CA LEU A 95 -2.78 21.45 13.20
C LEU A 95 -1.90 22.47 13.94
N THR A 96 -2.34 23.73 14.12
CA THR A 96 -1.59 24.71 14.94
C THR A 96 -1.72 24.44 16.43
N THR A 97 -2.83 23.85 16.86
CA THR A 97 -3.10 23.54 18.28
C THR A 97 -2.84 22.08 18.63
N ALA A 98 -2.71 21.19 17.64
CA ALA A 98 -2.58 19.74 17.82
C ALA A 98 -1.12 19.26 17.99
N SER A 99 -0.20 20.12 18.45
CA SER A 99 1.22 19.80 18.60
C SER A 99 1.50 18.80 19.74
N GLU A 100 0.71 18.85 20.80
CA GLU A 100 0.88 18.02 22.00
C GLU A 100 -0.22 16.96 22.11
N ASP A 101 -1.47 17.32 21.80
CA ASP A 101 -2.61 16.41 21.85
C ASP A 101 -3.46 16.52 20.57
N PHE A 102 -3.71 15.38 19.92
CA PHE A 102 -4.36 15.31 18.61
C PHE A 102 -5.88 15.17 18.75
N VAL A 103 -6.51 16.22 19.28
CA VAL A 103 -7.95 16.24 19.58
C VAL A 103 -8.74 16.97 18.49
N PRO A 104 -9.82 16.37 17.95
CA PRO A 104 -10.68 17.04 16.99
C PRO A 104 -11.51 18.13 17.66
N GLN A 105 -11.52 19.31 17.03
CA GLN A 105 -12.26 20.49 17.51
C GLN A 105 -13.70 20.49 17.00
N LEU A 106 -13.92 19.93 15.81
CA LEU A 106 -15.24 19.83 15.20
C LEU A 106 -15.51 18.39 14.75
N LYS A 107 -16.78 18.01 14.83
CA LYS A 107 -17.29 16.73 14.35
C LYS A 107 -18.61 16.92 13.64
N LEU A 108 -18.69 16.38 12.43
CA LEU A 108 -19.94 16.06 11.76
C LEU A 108 -20.31 14.61 12.04
N THR A 109 -21.57 14.36 12.43
CA THR A 109 -22.15 13.02 12.49
C THR A 109 -23.19 12.87 11.37
N TRP A 110 -23.01 11.87 10.53
CA TRP A 110 -23.83 11.57 9.37
C TRP A 110 -24.10 10.06 9.27
N LYS A 111 -24.95 9.56 10.17
CA LYS A 111 -25.41 8.16 10.19
C LYS A 111 -26.45 7.89 9.09
N SER A 112 -26.46 6.67 8.56
CA SER A 112 -27.52 6.21 7.65
C SER A 112 -28.82 5.92 8.42
N LYS A 113 -29.97 6.19 7.80
CA LYS A 113 -31.29 5.77 8.30
C LYS A 113 -31.71 4.40 7.74
N ASP A 114 -31.00 3.90 6.74
CA ASP A 114 -31.36 2.71 5.96
C ASP A 114 -30.62 1.44 6.41
N VAL A 115 -29.98 1.44 7.59
CA VAL A 115 -29.17 0.31 8.09
C VAL A 115 -29.97 -1.00 8.07
N GLY A 116 -31.18 -0.99 8.65
CA GLY A 116 -32.05 -2.18 8.66
C GLY A 116 -32.50 -2.61 7.27
N LYS A 117 -32.74 -1.67 6.35
CA LYS A 117 -33.09 -1.97 4.95
C LYS A 117 -31.92 -2.58 4.20
N CYS A 118 -30.70 -2.17 4.51
CA CYS A 118 -29.48 -2.72 3.94
C CYS A 118 -29.23 -4.16 4.42
N THR A 119 -29.38 -4.44 5.72
CA THR A 119 -29.15 -5.79 6.26
C THR A 119 -30.17 -6.81 5.76
N VAL A 120 -31.46 -6.45 5.67
CA VAL A 120 -32.49 -7.35 5.12
C VAL A 120 -32.29 -7.66 3.62
N ARG A 121 -31.47 -6.88 2.91
CA ARG A 121 -31.04 -7.15 1.53
C ARG A 121 -29.82 -8.09 1.45
N GLY A 122 -29.38 -8.64 2.58
CA GLY A 122 -28.30 -9.63 2.64
C GLY A 122 -26.90 -9.04 2.80
N LYS A 123 -26.77 -7.77 3.20
CA LYS A 123 -25.47 -7.17 3.54
C LYS A 123 -25.13 -7.40 5.00
N ASN A 124 -23.83 -7.47 5.30
CA ASN A 124 -23.39 -7.59 6.69
C ASN A 124 -23.69 -6.28 7.45
N SER A 125 -23.96 -6.39 8.74
CA SER A 125 -24.39 -5.25 9.56
C SER A 125 -23.33 -4.15 9.65
N ASP A 126 -22.05 -4.53 9.64
CA ASP A 126 -20.91 -3.62 9.60
C ASP A 126 -20.77 -2.90 8.25
N GLU A 127 -21.19 -3.47 7.13
CA GLU A 127 -21.15 -2.80 5.83
C GLU A 127 -22.28 -1.76 5.64
N CYS A 128 -23.33 -1.83 6.48
CA CYS A 128 -24.55 -1.03 6.33
C CYS A 128 -24.50 0.36 6.98
N TYR A 129 -23.33 0.84 7.40
CA TYR A 129 -23.16 2.20 7.91
C TYR A 129 -22.88 3.20 6.78
N ASN A 130 -22.75 4.48 7.12
CA ASN A 130 -22.35 5.49 6.16
C ASN A 130 -20.84 5.70 6.18
N TYR A 131 -20.12 5.18 5.19
CA TYR A 131 -18.68 5.40 5.08
C TYR A 131 -18.41 6.61 4.18
N VAL A 132 -17.83 7.68 4.74
CA VAL A 132 -17.53 8.90 3.96
C VAL A 132 -16.30 8.66 3.10
N LYS A 133 -16.52 8.42 1.80
CA LYS A 133 -15.48 8.05 0.83
C LYS A 133 -14.98 9.24 0.02
N VAL A 134 -15.84 10.23 -0.22
CA VAL A 134 -15.50 11.46 -0.95
C VAL A 134 -15.51 12.61 0.05
N LEU A 135 -14.42 13.34 0.10
CA LEU A 135 -14.29 14.59 0.84
C LEU A 135 -13.32 15.48 0.08
N VAL A 136 -13.83 16.56 -0.52
CA VAL A 136 -13.05 17.46 -1.37
C VAL A 136 -13.44 18.91 -1.10
N PRO A 137 -12.53 19.88 -1.27
CA PRO A 137 -12.90 21.29 -1.27
C PRO A 137 -13.83 21.57 -2.45
N ARG A 138 -14.93 22.27 -2.20
CA ARG A 138 -15.84 22.74 -3.26
C ARG A 138 -15.54 24.19 -3.64
N ASN A 139 -15.25 25.01 -2.64
CA ASN A 139 -14.79 26.39 -2.74
C ASN A 139 -13.98 26.74 -1.48
N ASP A 140 -13.63 28.00 -1.30
CA ASP A 140 -12.79 28.46 -0.18
C ASP A 140 -13.45 28.29 1.21
N GLU A 141 -14.77 28.06 1.25
CA GLU A 141 -15.55 28.00 2.50
C GLU A 141 -16.19 26.63 2.78
N THR A 142 -16.38 25.78 1.76
CA THR A 142 -17.22 24.58 1.85
C THR A 142 -16.55 23.32 1.34
N LEU A 143 -16.98 22.19 1.91
CA LEU A 143 -16.53 20.85 1.56
C LEU A 143 -17.66 20.09 0.88
N PHE A 144 -17.37 19.45 -0.25
CA PHE A 144 -18.28 18.48 -0.83
C PHE A 144 -17.94 17.08 -0.30
N ALA A 145 -18.95 16.39 0.24
CA ALA A 145 -18.79 15.07 0.81
C ALA A 145 -19.80 14.06 0.24
N CYS A 146 -19.35 12.83 -0.01
CA CYS A 146 -20.24 11.72 -0.34
C CYS A 146 -19.92 10.50 0.52
N GLY A 147 -20.97 9.80 0.94
CA GLY A 147 -20.85 8.59 1.74
C GLY A 147 -21.66 7.44 1.15
N THR A 148 -21.31 6.21 1.54
CA THR A 148 -21.98 4.99 1.07
C THR A 148 -23.41 4.86 1.55
N ASN A 149 -23.73 5.49 2.70
CA ASN A 149 -25.05 5.59 3.31
C ASN A 149 -25.86 4.28 3.24
N ALA A 150 -25.30 3.19 3.79
CA ALA A 150 -25.91 1.86 3.77
C ALA A 150 -26.20 1.29 2.36
N PHE A 151 -25.21 1.32 1.47
CA PHE A 151 -25.34 0.96 0.04
C PHE A 151 -26.42 1.77 -0.70
N ASN A 152 -26.70 2.99 -0.24
CA ASN A 152 -27.56 3.97 -0.91
C ASN A 152 -26.82 5.31 -0.97
N PRO A 153 -25.81 5.46 -1.84
CA PRO A 153 -24.85 6.56 -1.77
C PRO A 153 -25.52 7.93 -1.85
N THR A 154 -25.08 8.86 -1.00
CA THR A 154 -25.59 10.23 -0.98
C THR A 154 -24.46 11.22 -0.86
N CYS A 155 -24.67 12.44 -1.36
CA CYS A 155 -23.72 13.53 -1.30
C CYS A 155 -24.34 14.76 -0.63
N ARG A 156 -23.51 15.57 0.02
CA ARG A 156 -23.87 16.83 0.69
C ARG A 156 -22.80 17.89 0.45
N ASN A 157 -23.22 19.15 0.57
CA ASN A 157 -22.35 20.32 0.55
C ASN A 157 -22.02 20.77 1.98
#